data_AF-A0A352Y1A6-F1
#
_entry.id   AF-A0A352Y1A6-F1
#
_cell.length_a   1.000
_cell.length_b   1.000
_cell.length_c   1.000
_cell.angle_alpha   90.00
_cell.angle_beta   90.00
_cell.angle_gamma   90.00
#
_symmetry.space_group_name_H-M   'P 1'
#
loop_
_entity.id
_entity.type
_entity.pdbx_description
1 polymer ?
#
loop_
_entity_poly.entity_id
_entity_poly.type
_entity_poly.pdbx_seq_one_letter_code
_entity_poly.pdbx_strand_id
1 'polypeptide(L)'
;MNTPLVSVIIPFTKPDLAEVVLEKLMQQTYPAELTEILLVGPKSNALSSDCIRAVETKPIYYPGEARNIGAHVATGEYFLFLDDDCEPAMDWIEQ
;
A
#
# COMPACT_ATOMS: atom_id res chain seq x y z
N MET A 1 -11.17 22.86 -4.49
CA MET A 1 -11.24 21.79 -3.47
C MET A 1 -9.83 21.26 -3.32
N ASN A 2 -9.37 20.98 -2.10
CA ASN A 2 -8.01 20.50 -1.86
C ASN A 2 -8.00 18.98 -2.04
N THR A 3 -7.11 18.46 -2.90
CA THR A 3 -6.94 17.02 -3.11
C THR A 3 -6.18 16.44 -1.90
N PRO A 4 -6.71 15.46 -1.16
CA PRO A 4 -6.09 14.98 0.08
C PRO A 4 -4.86 14.09 -0.17
N LEU A 5 -3.97 13.99 0.81
CA LEU A 5 -2.95 12.93 0.83
C LEU A 5 -3.62 11.61 1.20
N VAL A 6 -3.34 10.53 0.48
CA VAL A 6 -3.90 9.20 0.76
C VAL A 6 -2.79 8.19 1.07
N SER A 7 -3.05 7.26 1.99
CA SER A 7 -2.14 6.14 2.28
C SER A 7 -2.79 4.83 1.85
N VAL A 8 -2.22 4.16 0.85
CA VAL A 8 -2.57 2.81 0.42
C VAL A 8 -1.80 1.82 1.28
N ILE A 9 -2.52 1.00 2.05
CA ILE A 9 -1.95 0.05 3.02
C ILE A 9 -2.19 -1.37 2.52
N ILE A 10 -1.09 -2.07 2.27
CA ILE A 10 -1.08 -3.41 1.66
C ILE A 10 -0.42 -4.40 2.64
N PRO A 11 -1.13 -5.42 3.11
CA PRO A 11 -0.52 -6.50 3.88
C PRO A 11 0.39 -7.32 2.96
N PHE A 12 1.63 -7.58 3.36
CA PHE A 12 2.59 -8.35 2.58
C PHE A 12 2.64 -9.80 3.05
N THR A 13 1.79 -10.63 2.43
CA THR A 13 1.62 -12.06 2.71
C THR A 13 1.98 -12.96 1.52
N LYS A 14 1.89 -12.43 0.30
CA LYS A 14 2.13 -13.12 -0.98
C LYS A 14 3.13 -12.33 -1.85
N PRO A 15 4.44 -12.49 -1.63
CA PRO A 15 5.47 -11.76 -2.36
C PRO A 15 5.34 -11.82 -3.89
N ASP A 16 5.00 -13.00 -4.42
CA ASP A 16 4.91 -13.24 -5.87
C ASP A 16 3.78 -12.45 -6.56
N LEU A 17 2.75 -12.02 -5.81
CA LEU A 17 1.61 -11.27 -6.36
C LEU A 17 1.71 -9.77 -6.07
N ALA A 18 2.45 -9.39 -5.02
CA ALA A 18 2.59 -8.01 -4.60
C ALA A 18 3.20 -7.11 -5.70
N GLU A 19 4.13 -7.63 -6.51
CA GLU A 19 4.71 -6.87 -7.64
C GLU A 19 3.63 -6.39 -8.63
N VAL A 20 2.67 -7.25 -8.97
CA VAL A 20 1.56 -6.91 -9.88
C VAL A 20 0.69 -5.80 -9.28
N VAL A 21 0.38 -5.88 -7.99
CA VAL A 21 -0.42 -4.84 -7.30
C VAL A 21 0.30 -3.50 -7.34
N LEU A 22 1.61 -3.50 -7.05
CA LEU A 22 2.44 -2.30 -7.07
C LEU A 22 2.50 -1.70 -8.48
N GLU A 23 2.66 -2.50 -9.52
CA GLU A 23 2.62 -2.05 -10.91
C GLU A 23 1.29 -1.34 -11.26
N LYS A 24 0.15 -1.85 -10.78
CA LYS A 24 -1.17 -1.22 -10.97
C LYS A 24 -1.33 0.07 -10.18
N LEU A 25 -0.74 0.14 -8.99
CA LEU A 25 -0.75 1.35 -8.17
C LEU A 25 0.10 2.47 -8.78
N MET A 26 1.21 2.13 -9.45
CA MET A 26 2.00 3.10 -10.19
C MET A 26 1.29 3.67 -11.42
N GLN A 27 0.18 3.06 -11.85
CA GLN A 27 -0.64 3.47 -13.00
C GLN A 27 -1.92 4.21 -12.60
N GLN A 28 -2.07 4.58 -11.32
CA GLN A 28 -3.25 5.30 -10.86
C GLN A 28 -3.30 6.70 -11.46
N THR A 29 -4.51 7.18 -11.77
CA THR A 29 -4.75 8.55 -12.24
C THR A 29 -4.62 9.60 -11.13
N TYR A 30 -4.71 9.17 -9.87
CA TYR A 30 -4.50 10.02 -8.71
C TYR A 30 -3.04 10.52 -8.63
N PRO A 31 -2.79 11.77 -8.18
CA PRO A 31 -1.44 12.31 -8.13
C PRO A 31 -0.50 11.46 -7.26
N ALA A 32 0.62 11.03 -7.84
CA ALA A 32 1.61 10.19 -7.15
C ALA A 32 2.24 10.92 -5.95
N GLU A 33 2.42 12.23 -6.05
CA GLU A 33 2.91 13.09 -4.96
C GLU A 33 1.92 13.21 -3.78
N LEU A 34 0.66 12.81 -3.99
CA LEU A 34 -0.39 12.74 -2.96
C LEU A 34 -0.73 11.29 -2.60
N THR A 35 0.11 10.33 -2.97
CA THR A 35 -0.08 8.90 -2.69
C THR A 35 1.10 8.34 -1.89
N GLU A 36 0.84 7.85 -0.69
CA GLU A 36 1.78 7.04 0.10
C GLU A 36 1.42 5.56 -0.08
N ILE A 37 2.38 4.70 -0.45
CA ILE A 37 2.18 3.25 -0.52
C ILE A 37 2.95 2.58 0.62
N LEU A 38 2.23 1.87 1.49
CA LEU A 38 2.77 1.14 2.63
C LEU A 38 2.64 -0.37 2.43
N LEU A 39 3.77 -1.06 2.33
CA LEU A 39 3.84 -2.51 2.23
C LEU A 39 4.23 -3.12 3.58
N VAL A 40 3.29 -3.76 4.26
CA VAL A 40 3.42 -4.13 5.67
C VAL A 40 3.53 -5.63 5.86
N GLY A 41 4.70 -6.12 6.28
CA GLY A 41 4.90 -7.53 6.54
C GLY A 41 6.37 -7.95 6.60
N PRO A 42 6.64 -9.24 6.85
CA PRO A 42 8.01 -9.75 6.88
C PRO A 42 8.64 -9.71 5.49
N LYS A 43 9.90 -9.25 5.38
CA LYS A 43 10.66 -9.15 4.12
C LYS A 43 10.05 -8.21 3.07
N SER A 44 9.14 -7.31 3.44
CA SER A 44 8.56 -6.33 2.51
C SER A 44 9.60 -5.33 1.99
N ASN A 45 10.73 -5.19 2.67
CA ASN A 45 11.91 -4.43 2.22
C ASN A 45 12.45 -4.90 0.86
N ALA A 46 12.17 -6.15 0.44
CA ALA A 46 12.57 -6.63 -0.88
C ALA A 46 11.93 -5.84 -2.02
N LEU A 47 10.75 -5.24 -1.80
CA LEU A 47 10.01 -4.46 -2.78
C LEU A 47 9.95 -2.96 -2.45
N SER A 48 10.78 -2.49 -1.51
CA SER A 48 10.85 -1.05 -1.20
C SER A 48 11.48 -0.26 -2.35
N SER A 49 10.97 0.93 -2.60
CA SER A 49 11.48 1.88 -3.59
C SER A 49 11.20 3.32 -3.17
N ASP A 50 11.58 4.31 -3.97
CA ASP A 50 11.36 5.73 -3.67
C ASP A 50 9.87 6.06 -3.41
N CYS A 51 8.94 5.32 -4.02
CA CYS A 51 7.50 5.51 -3.86
C CYS A 51 6.82 4.46 -2.97
N ILE A 52 7.54 3.42 -2.55
CA ILE A 52 7.00 2.28 -1.80
C ILE A 52 7.75 2.14 -0.49
N ARG A 53 7.06 2.44 0.61
CA ARG A 53 7.62 2.33 1.94
C ARG A 53 7.29 0.97 2.54
N ALA A 54 8.34 0.17 2.73
CA ALA A 54 8.23 -1.09 3.47
C ALA A 54 8.14 -0.85 4.97
N VAL A 55 7.16 -1.48 5.62
CA VAL A 55 7.06 -1.57 7.07
C VAL A 55 7.34 -3.02 7.45
N GLU A 56 8.61 -3.28 7.78
CA GLU A 56 9.06 -4.63 8.10
C GLU A 56 8.57 -5.05 9.48
N THR A 57 8.00 -6.25 9.56
CA THR A 57 7.44 -6.79 10.79
C THR A 57 7.99 -8.18 11.10
N LYS A 58 7.71 -8.66 12.31
CA LYS A 58 7.76 -10.11 12.58
C LYS A 58 6.72 -10.83 11.71
N PRO A 59 6.78 -12.18 11.57
CA PRO A 59 5.75 -12.93 10.86
C PRO A 59 4.35 -12.58 11.37
N ILE A 60 3.49 -12.13 10.46
CA ILE A 60 2.09 -11.81 10.72
C ILE A 60 1.23 -12.93 10.15
N TYR A 61 0.31 -13.45 10.94
CA TYR A 61 -0.57 -14.56 10.54
C TYR A 61 -1.92 -14.08 10.00
N TYR A 62 -2.30 -12.83 10.30
CA TYR A 62 -3.58 -12.24 9.92
C TYR A 62 -3.40 -10.88 9.25
N PRO A 63 -3.91 -10.67 8.02
CA PRO A 63 -3.77 -9.40 7.30
C PRO A 63 -4.27 -8.18 8.08
N GLY A 64 -5.26 -8.35 8.96
CA GLY A 64 -5.77 -7.26 9.81
C GLY A 64 -4.72 -6.64 10.74
N GLU A 65 -3.77 -7.43 11.25
CA GLU A 65 -2.69 -6.92 12.09
C GLU A 65 -1.72 -6.05 11.27
N ALA A 66 -1.37 -6.49 10.06
CA ALA A 66 -0.55 -5.71 9.14
C ALA A 66 -1.23 -4.39 8.75
N ARG A 67 -2.54 -4.42 8.47
CA ARG A 67 -3.32 -3.21 8.16
C ARG A 67 -3.32 -2.21 9.32
N ASN A 68 -3.48 -2.69 10.57
CA ASN A 68 -3.42 -1.84 11.76
C ASN A 68 -2.04 -1.21 11.97
N ILE A 69 -0.97 -1.98 11.75
CA ILE A 69 0.41 -1.47 11.81
C ILE A 69 0.63 -0.38 10.76
N GLY A 70 0.19 -0.63 9.52
CA GLY A 70 0.25 0.35 8.43
C GLY A 70 -0.50 1.64 8.77
N ALA A 71 -1.73 1.52 9.24
CA ALA A 71 -2.56 2.66 9.63
C ALA A 71 -1.93 3.50 10.75
N HIS A 72 -1.15 2.90 11.65
CA HIS A 72 -0.48 3.63 12.73
C HIS A 72 0.70 4.49 12.25
N VAL A 73 1.35 4.11 11.14
CA VAL A 73 2.53 4.81 10.61
C VAL A 73 2.25 5.63 9.34
N ALA A 74 1.02 5.51 8.82
CA ALA A 74 0.50 6.24 7.68
C ALA A 74 0.40 7.74 7.97
N THR A 75 0.60 8.53 6.91
CA THR A 75 0.62 10.00 6.97
C THR A 75 -0.52 10.66 6.22
N GLY A 76 -1.24 9.89 5.39
CA GLY A 76 -2.40 10.36 4.63
C GLY A 76 -3.61 10.71 5.51
N GLU A 77 -4.46 11.57 4.96
CA GLU A 77 -5.75 11.94 5.55
C GLU A 77 -6.77 10.80 5.41
N TYR A 78 -6.68 10.02 4.31
CA TYR A 78 -7.50 8.85 4.06
C TYR A 78 -6.65 7.58 3.95
N PHE A 79 -7.19 6.48 4.49
CA PHE A 79 -6.57 5.16 4.42
C PHE A 79 -7.33 4.28 3.44
N LEU A 80 -6.62 3.75 2.46
CA LEU A 80 -7.15 2.79 1.49
C LEU A 80 -6.50 1.43 1.76
N PHE A 81 -7.30 0.43 2.10
CA PHE A 81 -6.81 -0.92 2.33
C PHE A 81 -6.95 -1.75 1.05
N LEU A 82 -5.85 -2.33 0.58
CA LEU A 82 -5.81 -3.15 -0.62
C LEU A 82 -5.07 -4.46 -0.31
N ASP A 83 -5.54 -5.57 -0.87
CA ASP A 83 -4.86 -6.86 -0.71
C ASP A 83 -3.70 -7.00 -1.69
N ASP A 84 -2.72 -7.82 -1.34
CA ASP A 84 -1.50 -8.09 -2.14
C ASP A 84 -1.75 -9.02 -3.34
N ASP A 85 -3.00 -9.38 -3.59
CA ASP A 85 -3.47 -10.17 -4.72
C ASP A 85 -4.59 -9.49 -5.53
N CYS A 86 -4.67 -8.15 -5.44
CA CYS A 86 -5.65 -7.34 -6.18
C CYS A 86 -5.06 -6.59 -7.37
N GLU A 87 -5.86 -6.44 -8.43
CA GLU A 87 -5.57 -5.55 -9.56
C GLU A 87 -6.57 -4.38 -9.57
N PRO A 88 -6.28 -3.25 -8.90
CA PRO A 88 -7.20 -2.11 -8.87
C PRO A 88 -7.37 -1.49 -10.25
N ALA A 89 -8.55 -0.93 -10.52
CA ALA A 89 -8.79 -0.10 -11.70
C ALA A 89 -7.88 1.13 -11.69
N MET A 90 -7.60 1.73 -12.86
CA MET A 90 -6.65 2.86 -12.98
C MET A 90 -7.10 4.12 -12.22
N ASP A 91 -8.40 4.25 -11.94
CA ASP A 91 -9.01 5.38 -11.23
C ASP A 91 -9.45 5.00 -9.81
N TRP A 92 -9.00 3.86 -9.28
CA TRP A 92 -9.49 3.32 -8.01
C TRP A 92 -9.24 4.27 -6.81
N ILE A 93 -8.11 4.96 -6.76
CA ILE A 93 -7.81 5.90 -5.66
C ILE A 93 -8.73 7.12 -5.67
N GLU A 94 -9.21 7.57 -6.83
CA GLU A 94 -9.98 8.81 -6.98
C GLU A 94 -11.51 8.63 -6.92
N GLN A 95 -11.98 7.39 -6.82
CA GLN A 95 -13.40 7.02 -6.64
C GLN A 95 -13.87 7.16 -5.18
#